data_AF-A0A5K1FIU7-F1
#
_entry.id   AF-A0A5K1FIU7-F1
#
_cell.length_a   1.000
_cell.length_b   1.000
_cell.length_c   1.000
_cell.angle_alpha   90.00
_cell.angle_beta   90.00
_cell.angle_gamma   90.00
#
_symmetry.space_group_name_H-M   'P 1'
#
loop_
_entity.id
_entity.type
_entity.pdbx_description
1 polymer ?
#
loop_
_entity_poly.entity_id
_entity_poly.type
_entity_poly.pdbx_seq_one_letter_code
_entity_poly.pdbx_strand_id
1 'polypeptide(L)' 'NRHLLDVTRALLFHRQVPKRYWGDALLTSAHLINRMPTRVLQGHSP' A
#
# COMPACT_ATOMS: atom_id res chain seq x y z
N ASN A 1 10.04 3.76 -2.29
CA ASN A 1 8.99 4.29 -1.38
C ASN A 1 7.88 5.12 -2.04
N ARG A 2 8.10 5.75 -3.23
CA ARG A 2 7.05 6.55 -3.89
C ARG A 2 5.80 5.75 -4.28
N HIS A 3 5.97 4.54 -4.81
CA HIS A 3 4.86 3.64 -5.15
C HIS A 3 4.00 3.24 -3.95
N LEU A 4 4.62 3.01 -2.78
CA LEU A 4 3.91 2.72 -1.54
C LEU A 4 3.01 3.89 -1.13
N LEU A 5 3.53 5.12 -1.17
CA LEU A 5 2.79 6.32 -0.79
C LEU A 5 1.64 6.63 -1.75
N ASP A 6 1.80 6.37 -3.05
CA ASP A 6 0.72 6.52 -4.03
C ASP A 6 -0.40 5.51 -3.79
N VAL A 7 -0.07 4.24 -3.52
CA VAL A 7 -1.07 3.21 -3.19
C VAL A 7 -1.77 3.52 -1.86
N THR A 8 -1.01 4.01 -0.87
CA THR A 8 -1.55 4.44 0.43
C THR A 8 -2.52 5.62 0.26
N ARG A 9 -2.15 6.62 -0.55
CA ARG A 9 -3.03 7.75 -0.89
C ARG A 9 -4.27 7.30 -1.65
N ALA A 10 -4.16 6.40 -2.61
CA ALA A 10 -5.30 5.87 -3.36
C ALA A 10 -6.28 5.12 -2.43
N LEU A 11 -5.77 4.31 -1.49
CA LEU A 11 -6.57 3.63 -0.47
C LEU A 11 -7.29 4.62 0.45
N LEU A 12 -6.57 5.63 0.95
CA LEU A 12 -7.12 6.68 1.80
C LEU A 12 -8.18 7.52 1.08
N PHE A 13 -7.96 7.84 -0.19
CA PHE A 13 -8.89 8.60 -1.03
C PHE A 13 -10.15 7.81 -1.33
N HIS A 14 -10.01 6.51 -1.66
CA HIS A 14 -11.13 5.64 -1.97
C HIS A 14 -12.05 5.40 -0.76
N ARG A 15 -11.48 5.38 0.45
CA ARG A 15 -12.21 5.06 1.69
C ARG A 15 -12.52 6.28 2.57
N GLN A 16 -12.20 7.52 2.13
CA GLN A 16 -12.31 8.76 2.92
C GLN A 16 -11.82 8.57 4.37
N VAL A 17 -10.70 7.86 4.52
CA VAL A 17 -10.30 7.38 5.84
C VAL A 17 -9.75 8.54 6.68
N PRO A 18 -10.23 8.74 7.91
CA PRO A 18 -9.69 9.77 8.81
C PRO A 18 -8.17 9.61 8.98
N LYS A 19 -7.47 10.74 9.13
CA LYS A 19 -5.99 10.76 9.21
C LYS A 19 -5.40 9.84 10.30
N ARG A 20 -6.18 9.49 11.33
CA ARG A 20 -5.79 8.57 12.42
C ARG A 20 -5.42 7.17 11.93
N TYR A 21 -5.92 6.74 10.79
CA TYR A 21 -5.69 5.40 10.23
C TYR A 21 -4.59 5.38 9.16
N TRP A 22 -3.77 6.43 9.06
CA TRP A 22 -2.64 6.45 8.12
C TRP A 22 -1.67 5.30 8.33
N GLY A 23 -1.43 4.89 9.59
CA GLY A 23 -0.60 3.74 9.91
C GLY A 23 -1.16 2.44 9.33
N ASP A 24 -2.45 2.19 9.53
CA ASP A 24 -3.13 1.00 9.02
C ASP A 24 -3.25 0.99 7.49
N ALA A 25 -3.48 2.16 6.88
CA ALA A 25 -3.48 2.31 5.43
C ALA A 25 -2.11 2.04 4.81
N LEU A 26 -1.03 2.46 5.48
CA LEU A 26 0.34 2.21 5.05
C LEU A 26 0.69 0.72 5.16
N LEU A 27 0.32 0.06 6.27
CA LEU A 27 0.48 -1.38 6.44
C LEU A 27 -0.33 -2.18 5.41
N THR A 28 -1.57 -1.75 5.13
CA THR A 28 -2.42 -2.37 4.11
C THR A 28 -1.81 -2.22 2.71
N SER A 29 -1.30 -1.02 2.39
CA SER A 29 -0.59 -0.76 1.14
C SER A 29 0.68 -1.62 1.01
N ALA A 30 1.50 -1.70 2.05
CA ALA A 30 2.70 -2.55 2.09
C ALA A 30 2.34 -4.02 1.93
N HIS A 31 1.28 -4.47 2.62
CA HIS A 31 0.78 -5.84 2.53
C HIS A 31 0.27 -6.18 1.13
N LEU A 32 -0.48 -5.28 0.49
CA LEU A 32 -0.94 -5.47 -0.89
C LEU A 32 0.21 -5.47 -1.88
N ILE A 33 1.24 -4.63 -1.70
CA ILE A 33 2.45 -4.62 -2.54
C ILE A 33 3.27 -5.90 -2.34
N ASN A 34 3.33 -6.42 -1.12
CA ASN A 34 4.07 -7.66 -0.82
C ASN A 34 3.29 -8.92 -1.24
N ARG A 35 1.96 -8.88 -1.25
CA ARG A 35 1.09 -10.00 -1.67
C ARG A 35 0.73 -9.99 -3.15
N MET A 36 0.71 -8.83 -3.79
CA MET A 36 0.66 -8.76 -5.24
C MET A 36 2.11 -8.75 -5.69
N PRO A 37 2.68 -9.89 -6.15
CA PRO A 37 3.97 -9.87 -6.82
C PRO A 37 3.78 -9.04 -8.09
N THR A 38 3.96 -7.73 -7.98
CA THR A 38 4.05 -6.87 -9.14
C THR A 38 5.22 -7.42 -9.94
N ARG A 39 5.05 -7.49 -11.27
CA ARG A 39 6.02 -8.07 -12.22
C ARG A 39 7.47 -7.57 -12.03
N VAL A 40 7.65 -6.47 -11.31
CA VAL A 40 8.91 -5.85 -10.89
C VAL A 40 9.71 -6.71 -9.88
N LEU A 41 9.07 -7.54 -9.05
CA LEU A 41 9.73 -8.35 -8.01
C LEU A 41 9.78 -9.86 -8.30
N GLN A 42 9.34 -10.32 -9.48
CA GLN A 42 9.37 -11.74 -9.89
C GLN A 42 8.90 -12.76 -8.82
N GLY A 43 7.89 -12.41 -8.02
CA GLY A 43 7.38 -13.35 -7.00
C GLY A 43 8.22 -13.47 -5.73
N HIS A 44 9.26 -12.65 -5.55
CA HIS A 44 10.03 -12.63 -4.32
C HIS A 44 9.45 -11.61 -3.34
N SER A 45 8.86 -12.13 -2.27
CA SER A 45 8.63 -11.40 -1.03
C SER A 45 9.98 -11.18 -0.33
N PRO A 46 10.32 -9.95 0.09
CA PRO A 46 11.47 -9.72 0.96
C PRO A 46 11.24 -10.25 2.38
#